data_AF-A0A8B6XWU8-F1
#
_entry.id   AF-A0A8B6XWU8-F1
#
_cell.length_a   1.000
_cell.length_b   1.000
_cell.length_c   1.000
_cell.angle_alpha   90.00
_cell.angle_beta   90.00
_cell.angle_gamma   90.00
#
_symmetry.space_group_name_H-M   'P 1'
#
loop_
_entity.id
_entity.type
_entity.pdbx_description
1 polymer ?
#
loop_
_entity_poly.entity_id
_entity_poly.type
_entity_poly.pdbx_seq_one_letter_code
_entity_poly.pdbx_strand_id
1 'polypeptide(L)'
;MYTVGEFFTNLKDVRLRHKFQPQNIYNVDETGLTTVQKSVKVIAKKGDKQVGRITSAEKGTLVTVCCAVNAIENSIPPFFIFLRVHFKGSMINGGPPGCAGVANPSGWMNVATFLEWMKYFIQNVKCSPANPVLLLLDNHESHVSIVCLDLAKKNWHNYAVLSTTL
;
A
#
# COMPACT_ATOMS: atom_id res chain seq x y z
N MET A 1 -25.46 -4.18 4.71
CA MET A 1 -25.18 -4.53 3.31
C MET A 1 -25.24 -3.20 2.56
N TYR A 2 -24.14 -2.46 2.56
CA TYR A 2 -24.09 -1.14 1.92
C TYR A 2 -23.70 -1.37 0.46
N THR A 3 -24.43 -0.77 -0.47
CA THR A 3 -24.28 -1.02 -1.91
C THR A 3 -23.19 -0.13 -2.50
N VAL A 4 -22.55 -0.57 -3.58
CA VAL A 4 -21.60 0.23 -4.39
C VAL A 4 -22.15 1.62 -4.71
N GLY A 5 -23.48 1.77 -4.86
CA GLY A 5 -24.14 3.05 -5.06
C GLY A 5 -24.00 4.04 -3.90
N GLU A 6 -23.99 3.56 -2.65
CA GLU A 6 -23.81 4.43 -1.48
C GLU A 6 -22.38 4.95 -1.38
N PHE A 7 -21.39 4.14 -1.75
CA PHE A 7 -20.00 4.62 -1.87
C PHE A 7 -19.90 5.77 -2.87
N PHE A 8 -20.46 5.61 -4.08
CA PHE A 8 -20.42 6.68 -5.09
C PHE A 8 -21.21 7.93 -4.67
N THR A 9 -22.30 7.75 -3.93
CA THR A 9 -23.07 8.86 -3.37
C THR A 9 -22.25 9.62 -2.33
N ASN A 10 -21.64 8.92 -1.38
CA ASN A 10 -20.77 9.52 -0.36
C ASN A 10 -19.55 10.20 -0.98
N LEU A 11 -18.92 9.56 -1.96
CA LEU A 11 -17.78 10.12 -2.70
C LEU A 11 -18.18 11.41 -3.43
N LYS A 12 -19.35 11.42 -4.08
CA LYS A 12 -19.88 12.61 -4.75
C LYS A 12 -20.12 13.75 -3.76
N ASP A 13 -20.75 13.45 -2.63
CA ASP A 13 -21.03 14.43 -1.58
C ASP A 13 -19.75 15.03 -0.99
N VAL A 14 -18.77 14.19 -0.63
CA VAL A 14 -17.49 14.62 -0.06
C VAL A 14 -16.71 15.48 -1.07
N ARG A 15 -16.69 15.09 -2.35
CA ARG A 15 -16.07 15.88 -3.42
C ARG A 15 -16.77 17.24 -3.60
N LEU A 16 -18.10 17.30 -3.54
CA LEU A 16 -18.86 18.55 -3.66
C LEU A 16 -18.62 19.50 -2.48
N ARG A 17 -18.56 18.98 -1.25
CA ARG A 17 -18.37 19.77 -0.03
C ARG A 17 -16.99 20.41 0.06
N HIS A 18 -15.95 19.62 -0.21
CA HIS A 18 -14.56 20.05 0.06
C HIS A 18 -13.77 20.45 -1.19
N LYS A 19 -14.30 20.19 -2.40
CA LYS A 19 -13.69 20.59 -3.69
C LYS A 19 -12.20 20.27 -3.78
N PHE A 20 -11.84 19.04 -3.40
CA PHE A 20 -10.46 18.55 -3.46
C PHE A 20 -9.89 18.73 -4.86
N GLN A 21 -8.68 19.26 -4.93
CA GLN A 21 -7.94 19.33 -6.18
C GLN A 21 -7.46 17.93 -6.59
N PRO A 22 -7.33 17.61 -7.88
CA PRO A 22 -6.90 16.29 -8.35
C PRO A 22 -5.58 15.79 -7.71
N GLN A 23 -4.62 16.69 -7.50
CA GLN A 23 -3.35 16.38 -6.84
C GLN A 23 -3.46 15.93 -5.37
N ASN A 24 -4.61 16.18 -4.74
CA ASN A 24 -4.89 15.87 -3.35
C ASN A 24 -5.83 14.67 -3.19
N ILE A 25 -6.20 13.99 -4.28
CA ILE A 25 -7.03 12.76 -4.23
C ILE A 25 -6.11 11.58 -4.47
N TYR A 26 -5.93 10.73 -3.48
CA TYR A 26 -5.05 9.55 -3.53
C TYR A 26 -5.86 8.26 -3.49
N ASN A 27 -5.51 7.33 -4.38
CA ASN A 27 -5.91 5.94 -4.29
C ASN A 27 -4.76 5.10 -3.75
N VAL A 28 -5.09 4.15 -2.89
CA VAL A 28 -4.11 3.27 -2.25
C VAL A 28 -4.48 1.82 -2.49
N ASP A 29 -3.45 1.01 -2.74
CA ASP A 29 -3.59 -0.41 -3.01
C ASP A 29 -2.33 -1.18 -2.58
N GLU A 30 -2.52 -2.44 -2.21
CA GLU A 30 -1.43 -3.36 -1.88
C GLU A 30 -1.14 -4.32 -3.04
N THR A 31 0.14 -4.50 -3.34
CA THR A 31 0.58 -5.51 -4.29
C THR A 31 1.71 -6.37 -3.74
N GLY A 32 1.67 -7.67 -4.06
CA GLY A 32 2.72 -8.60 -3.69
C GLY A 32 3.83 -8.64 -4.73
N LEU A 33 5.05 -8.24 -4.38
CA LEU A 33 6.23 -8.42 -5.21
C LEU A 33 6.92 -9.74 -4.89
N THR A 34 7.09 -10.58 -5.91
CA THR A 34 7.86 -11.81 -5.79
C THR A 34 9.32 -11.56 -6.15
N THR A 35 10.26 -11.86 -5.25
CA THR A 35 11.70 -11.83 -5.53
C THR A 35 12.17 -13.00 -6.41
N VAL A 36 11.26 -13.92 -6.75
CA VAL A 36 11.56 -15.10 -7.53
C VAL A 36 11.62 -14.76 -9.01
N GLN A 37 12.81 -14.84 -9.60
CA GLN A 37 12.95 -14.86 -11.05
C GLN A 37 12.13 -16.03 -11.62
N LYS A 38 11.26 -15.77 -12.62
CA LYS A 38 10.61 -16.85 -13.38
C LYS A 38 11.71 -17.77 -13.91
N SER A 39 11.69 -19.04 -13.52
CA SER A 39 12.70 -19.99 -13.98
C SER A 39 12.70 -20.06 -15.50
N VAL A 40 13.86 -19.87 -16.12
CA VAL A 40 14.05 -20.02 -17.56
C VAL A 40 13.60 -21.42 -17.97
N LYS A 41 12.82 -21.54 -19.05
CA LYS A 41 12.47 -22.84 -19.62
C LYS A 41 13.75 -23.50 -20.13
N VAL A 42 14.13 -24.62 -19.52
CA VAL A 42 15.31 -25.39 -19.95
C VAL A 42 14.86 -26.43 -20.97
N ILE A 43 15.49 -26.44 -22.15
CA ILE A 43 15.31 -27.50 -23.15
C ILE A 43 16.32 -28.60 -22.82
N ALA A 44 15.84 -29.81 -22.57
CA ALA A 44 16.65 -31.00 -22.31
C ALA A 44 16.30 -32.13 -23.29
N LYS A 45 17.23 -33.06 -23.53
CA LYS A 45 16.96 -34.22 -24.37
C LYS A 45 15.96 -35.15 -23.68
N LYS A 46 15.07 -35.75 -24.48
CA LYS A 46 14.10 -36.74 -24.02
C LYS A 46 14.84 -37.93 -23.40
N GLY A 47 14.77 -38.07 -22.07
CA GLY A 47 15.45 -39.12 -21.31
C GLY A 47 16.40 -38.62 -20.22
N ASP A 48 16.79 -37.34 -20.24
CA ASP A 48 17.67 -36.76 -19.23
C ASP A 48 16.94 -36.58 -17.89
N LYS A 49 17.41 -37.28 -16.86
CA LYS A 49 16.85 -37.22 -15.49
C LYS A 49 17.53 -36.15 -14.62
N GLN A 50 18.68 -35.62 -15.03
CA GLN A 50 19.42 -34.57 -14.32
C GLN A 50 19.37 -33.27 -15.11
N VAL A 51 18.27 -32.53 -14.97
CA VAL A 51 18.15 -31.17 -15.47
C VAL A 51 18.37 -30.23 -14.28
N GLY A 52 19.59 -29.69 -14.16
CA GLY A 52 19.93 -28.75 -13.10
C GLY A 52 19.13 -27.46 -13.24
N ARG A 53 18.34 -27.11 -12.22
CA ARG A 53 17.67 -25.82 -12.13
C ARG A 53 18.32 -25.01 -11.01
N ILE A 54 19.04 -23.96 -11.36
CA ILE A 54 19.51 -22.98 -10.38
C ILE A 54 18.27 -22.23 -9.89
N THR A 55 17.81 -22.53 -8.68
CA THR A 55 16.83 -21.69 -7.98
C THR A 55 17.45 -21.19 -6.70
N SER A 56 17.50 -19.88 -6.52
CA SER A 56 17.91 -19.26 -5.26
C SER A 56 17.06 -19.82 -4.10
N ALA A 57 17.68 -20.03 -2.95
CA ALA A 57 17.01 -20.43 -1.71
C ALA A 57 16.10 -19.33 -1.15
N GLU A 58 16.21 -18.09 -1.63
CA GLU A 58 15.27 -16.98 -1.36
C GLU A 58 13.89 -17.17 -2.02
N LYS A 59 13.69 -18.33 -2.65
CA LYS A 59 12.44 -18.80 -3.23
C LYS A 59 11.27 -18.52 -2.28
N GLY A 60 10.41 -17.56 -2.65
CA GLY A 60 9.11 -17.38 -2.02
C GLY A 60 9.02 -16.33 -0.92
N THR A 61 10.01 -15.46 -0.70
CA THR A 61 9.78 -14.28 0.15
C THR A 61 8.98 -13.23 -0.63
N LEU A 62 7.66 -13.30 -0.53
CA LEU A 62 6.76 -12.24 -0.98
C LEU A 62 7.05 -10.97 -0.17
N VAL A 63 7.28 -9.85 -0.84
CA VAL A 63 7.33 -8.53 -0.21
C VAL A 63 6.06 -7.81 -0.60
N THR A 64 5.23 -7.46 0.37
CA THR A 64 4.05 -6.65 0.10
C THR A 64 4.47 -5.20 -0.04
N VAL A 65 3.93 -4.50 -1.03
CA VAL A 65 4.18 -3.08 -1.27
C VAL A 65 2.85 -2.37 -1.24
N CYS A 66 2.74 -1.34 -0.41
CA CYS A 66 1.61 -0.42 -0.43
C CYS A 66 2.01 0.82 -1.22
N CYS A 67 1.21 1.15 -2.23
CA CYS A 67 1.43 2.28 -3.13
C CYS A 67 0.29 3.28 -2.99
N ALA A 68 0.61 4.57 -3.03
CA ALA A 68 -0.38 5.64 -3.05
C ALA A 68 -0.16 6.54 -4.27
N VAL A 69 -1.17 6.68 -5.12
CA VAL A 69 -1.10 7.45 -6.36
C VAL A 69 -2.22 8.48 -6.38
N ASN A 70 -1.91 9.72 -6.76
CA ASN A 70 -2.91 10.76 -6.88
C ASN A 70 -3.55 10.83 -8.28
N ALA A 71 -4.62 11.62 -8.41
CA ALA A 71 -5.36 11.73 -9.67
C ALA A 71 -4.63 12.51 -10.78
N ILE A 72 -3.41 13.00 -10.53
CA ILE A 72 -2.51 13.56 -11.56
C ILE A 72 -1.29 12.67 -11.82
N GLU A 73 -1.37 11.40 -11.42
CA GLU A 73 -0.35 10.37 -11.66
C GLU A 73 0.96 10.53 -10.86
N ASN A 74 1.00 11.39 -9.84
CA ASN A 74 2.11 11.41 -8.89
C ASN A 74 1.93 10.30 -7.85
N SER A 75 3.02 9.61 -7.52
CA SER A 75 3.05 8.58 -6.47
C SER A 75 3.82 9.02 -5.24
N ILE A 76 3.34 8.67 -4.06
CA ILE A 76 4.14 8.66 -2.83
C ILE A 76 5.18 7.54 -2.95
N PRO A 77 6.42 7.71 -2.46
CA PRO A 77 7.39 6.63 -2.55
C PRO A 77 6.86 5.35 -1.86
N PRO A 78 7.24 4.17 -2.35
CA PRO A 78 6.60 2.92 -1.94
C PRO A 78 6.89 2.57 -0.48
N PHE A 79 5.94 1.88 0.14
CA PHE A 79 6.07 1.37 1.49
C PHE A 79 6.12 -0.16 1.49
N PHE A 80 7.23 -0.72 1.96
CA PHE A 80 7.49 -2.16 1.91
C PHE A 80 7.11 -2.85 3.23
N ILE A 81 6.46 -4.00 3.13
CA ILE A 81 6.15 -4.89 4.25
C ILE A 81 6.84 -6.22 3.98
N PHE A 82 7.86 -6.52 4.79
CA PHE A 82 8.65 -7.72 4.65
C PHE A 82 8.16 -8.83 5.58
N LEU A 83 8.10 -10.06 5.06
CA LEU A 83 7.86 -11.29 5.83
C LEU A 83 9.06 -11.62 6.73
N ARG A 84 9.24 -10.88 7.82
CA ARG A 84 10.31 -11.04 8.82
C ARG A 84 9.85 -10.55 10.19
N VAL A 85 10.46 -11.08 11.25
CA VAL A 85 10.16 -10.63 12.63
C VAL A 85 10.78 -9.25 12.93
N HIS A 86 11.95 -8.97 12.35
CA HIS A 86 12.69 -7.74 12.61
C HIS A 86 13.01 -7.01 11.31
N PHE A 87 12.71 -5.72 11.29
CA PHE A 87 13.11 -4.82 10.21
C PHE A 87 14.57 -4.40 10.39
N LYS A 88 15.32 -4.35 9.29
CA LYS A 88 16.66 -3.78 9.24
C LYS A 88 16.69 -2.75 8.12
N GLY A 89 17.28 -1.58 8.36
CA GLY A 89 17.35 -0.52 7.35
C GLY A 89 18.01 -0.98 6.04
N SER A 90 18.92 -1.95 6.10
CA SER A 90 19.53 -2.54 4.92
C SER A 90 18.56 -3.28 3.99
N MET A 91 17.34 -3.60 4.44
CA MET A 91 16.34 -4.32 3.65
C MET A 91 15.72 -3.46 2.54
N ILE A 92 15.79 -2.13 2.65
CA ILE A 92 15.36 -1.20 1.61
C ILE A 92 16.54 -0.62 0.82
N ASN A 93 17.76 -1.14 1.02
CA ASN A 93 18.92 -0.74 0.24
C ASN A 93 18.69 -1.04 -1.25
N GLY A 94 18.91 -0.04 -2.11
CA GLY A 94 18.63 -0.15 -3.54
C GLY A 94 17.15 0.00 -3.90
N GLY A 95 16.27 0.28 -2.93
CA GLY A 95 14.88 0.65 -3.18
C GLY A 95 14.73 2.07 -3.75
N PRO A 96 13.54 2.44 -4.23
CA PRO A 96 13.28 3.78 -4.77
C PRO A 96 13.57 4.90 -3.75
N PRO A 97 13.98 6.10 -4.20
CA PRO A 97 14.27 7.21 -3.30
C PRO A 97 13.08 7.56 -2.39
N GLY A 98 13.34 7.72 -1.09
CA GLY A 98 12.32 8.06 -0.11
C GLY A 98 11.41 6.91 0.30
N CYS A 99 11.62 5.69 -0.20
CA CYS A 99 10.87 4.52 0.24
C CYS A 99 11.09 4.24 1.73
N ALA A 100 10.08 3.64 2.35
CA ALA A 100 10.13 3.21 3.73
C ALA A 100 9.65 1.76 3.83
N GLY A 101 9.84 1.15 4.99
CA GLY A 101 9.31 -0.18 5.18
C GLY A 101 9.32 -0.64 6.62
N VAL A 102 8.61 -1.73 6.84
CA VAL A 102 8.46 -2.43 8.11
C VAL A 102 8.57 -3.93 7.88
N ALA A 103 8.72 -4.68 8.96
CA ALA A 103 8.69 -6.13 8.90
C ALA A 103 7.66 -6.65 9.89
N ASN A 104 6.92 -7.67 9.49
CA ASN A 104 6.07 -8.42 10.39
C ASN A 104 6.07 -9.93 10.05
N PRO A 105 5.66 -10.80 10.98
CA PRO A 105 5.70 -12.25 10.76
C PRO A 105 4.76 -12.77 9.66
N SER A 106 3.78 -11.98 9.22
CA SER A 106 2.83 -12.39 8.18
C SER A 106 3.26 -11.95 6.77
N GLY A 107 4.08 -10.91 6.64
CA GLY A 107 4.40 -10.25 5.39
C GLY A 107 3.23 -9.48 4.77
N TRP A 108 2.07 -9.49 5.42
CA TRP A 108 0.85 -8.83 4.96
C TRP A 108 0.59 -7.58 5.78
N MET A 109 -0.21 -6.67 5.22
CA MET A 109 -0.66 -5.53 5.99
C MET A 109 -1.58 -5.96 7.13
N ASN A 110 -1.29 -5.46 8.33
CA ASN A 110 -2.15 -5.49 9.50
C ASN A 110 -2.35 -4.08 10.05
N VAL A 111 -3.24 -3.93 11.04
CA VAL A 111 -3.57 -2.64 11.67
C VAL A 111 -2.33 -1.86 12.14
N ALA A 112 -1.35 -2.53 12.76
CA ALA A 112 -0.16 -1.86 13.28
C ALA A 112 0.73 -1.33 12.14
N THR A 113 0.94 -2.15 11.10
CA THR A 113 1.71 -1.73 9.92
C THR A 113 0.98 -0.67 9.08
N PHE A 114 -0.35 -0.74 9.02
CA PHE A 114 -1.17 0.27 8.35
C PHE A 114 -1.08 1.62 9.07
N LEU A 115 -1.01 1.62 10.41
CA LEU A 115 -0.80 2.85 11.18
C LEU A 115 0.57 3.48 10.89
N GLU A 116 1.63 2.68 10.78
CA GLU A 116 2.95 3.17 10.36
C GLU A 116 2.92 3.72 8.93
N TRP A 117 2.24 3.02 8.02
CA TRP A 117 2.01 3.51 6.66
C TRP A 117 1.23 4.82 6.63
N MET A 118 0.17 4.98 7.43
CA MET A 118 -0.62 6.22 7.54
C MET A 118 0.25 7.39 8.01
N LYS A 119 1.12 7.19 9.01
CA LYS A 119 2.07 8.23 9.45
C LYS A 119 3.01 8.63 8.32
N TYR A 120 3.54 7.64 7.60
CA TYR A 120 4.41 7.85 6.44
C TYR A 120 3.68 8.61 5.32
N PHE A 121 2.44 8.24 5.00
CA PHE A 121 1.60 8.92 4.03
C PHE A 121 1.40 10.40 4.38
N ILE A 122 1.04 10.68 5.64
CA ILE A 122 0.80 12.05 6.11
C ILE A 122 2.05 12.92 6.00
N GLN A 123 3.22 12.37 6.33
CA GLN A 123 4.50 13.07 6.21
C GLN A 123 4.84 13.43 4.75
N ASN A 124 4.46 12.59 3.79
CA ASN A 124 4.76 12.82 2.38
C ASN A 124 3.77 13.77 1.69
N VAL A 125 2.47 13.68 2.01
CA VAL A 125 1.46 14.52 1.37
C VAL A 125 1.44 15.95 1.92
N LYS A 126 1.91 16.16 3.15
CA LYS A 126 2.00 17.50 3.78
C LYS A 126 0.68 18.28 3.72
N CYS A 127 -0.41 17.61 4.06
CA CYS A 127 -1.74 18.20 4.11
C CYS A 127 -1.80 19.47 4.98
N SER A 128 -2.76 20.33 4.73
CA SER A 128 -3.07 21.48 5.60
C SER A 128 -4.55 21.87 5.47
N PRO A 129 -5.08 22.76 6.33
CA PRO A 129 -6.47 23.19 6.18
C PRO A 129 -6.73 23.89 4.84
N ALA A 130 -5.70 24.49 4.24
CA ALA A 130 -5.76 25.11 2.92
C ALA A 130 -5.64 24.09 1.78
N ASN A 131 -5.00 22.94 2.03
CA ASN A 131 -4.80 21.84 1.08
C ASN A 131 -5.27 20.53 1.70
N PRO A 132 -6.60 20.33 1.80
CA PRO A 132 -7.13 19.09 2.33
C PRO A 132 -6.93 17.95 1.32
N VAL A 133 -6.80 16.74 1.82
CA VAL A 133 -6.46 15.52 1.07
C VAL A 133 -7.58 14.51 1.20
N LEU A 134 -7.95 13.87 0.10
CA LEU A 134 -8.87 12.76 0.07
C LEU A 134 -8.09 11.47 -0.16
N LEU A 135 -8.21 10.53 0.78
CA LEU A 135 -7.64 9.19 0.68
C LEU A 135 -8.74 8.16 0.43
N LEU A 136 -8.60 7.41 -0.66
CA LEU A 136 -9.46 6.29 -1.04
C LEU A 136 -8.79 4.98 -0.67
N LEU A 137 -9.51 4.14 0.07
CA LEU A 137 -9.05 2.83 0.56
C LEU A 137 -10.07 1.76 0.19
N ASP A 138 -9.60 0.52 0.06
CA ASP A 138 -10.50 -0.62 0.00
C ASP A 138 -11.11 -0.95 1.39
N ASN A 139 -12.00 -1.95 1.48
CA ASN A 139 -12.63 -2.38 2.76
C ASN A 139 -11.82 -3.43 3.52
N HIS A 140 -10.52 -3.55 3.28
CA HIS A 140 -9.76 -4.58 3.97
C HIS A 140 -9.78 -4.31 5.49
N GLU A 141 -9.98 -5.37 6.30
CA GLU A 141 -10.18 -5.25 7.75
C GLU A 141 -9.03 -4.51 8.45
N SER A 142 -7.83 -4.57 7.88
CA SER A 142 -6.66 -3.84 8.38
C SER A 142 -6.74 -2.32 8.20
N HIS A 143 -7.51 -1.84 7.22
CA HIS A 143 -7.73 -0.42 6.93
C HIS A 143 -8.80 0.20 7.84
N VAL A 144 -9.72 -0.63 8.34
CA VAL A 144 -10.85 -0.21 9.19
C VAL A 144 -10.48 -0.36 10.67
N SER A 145 -9.43 0.35 11.10
CA SER A 145 -9.08 0.44 12.51
C SER A 145 -9.53 1.76 13.11
N ILE A 146 -10.11 1.71 14.33
CA ILE A 146 -10.51 2.89 15.08
C ILE A 146 -9.34 3.87 15.30
N VAL A 147 -8.12 3.33 15.45
CA VAL A 147 -6.90 4.12 15.65
C VAL A 147 -6.56 4.92 14.39
N CYS A 148 -6.77 4.32 13.21
CA CYS A 148 -6.53 5.00 11.93
C CYS A 148 -7.61 6.05 11.65
N LEU A 149 -8.87 5.74 12.01
CA LEU A 149 -9.95 6.71 11.96
C LEU A 149 -9.72 7.87 12.93
N ASP A 150 -9.23 7.62 14.14
CA ASP A 150 -8.92 8.68 15.12
C ASP A 150 -7.73 9.52 14.68
N LEU A 151 -6.72 8.91 14.07
CA LEU A 151 -5.59 9.62 13.48
C LEU A 151 -6.05 10.50 12.30
N ALA A 152 -6.94 9.99 11.45
CA ALA A 152 -7.58 10.78 10.41
C ALA A 152 -8.47 11.90 10.99
N LYS A 153 -9.27 11.61 12.03
CA LYS A 153 -10.16 12.58 12.70
C LYS A 153 -9.40 13.72 13.36
N LYS A 154 -8.29 13.43 14.06
CA LYS A 154 -7.41 14.46 14.62
C LYS A 154 -6.87 15.40 13.54
N ASN A 155 -6.76 14.90 12.32
CA ASN A 155 -6.33 15.66 11.16
C ASN A 155 -7.49 15.95 10.19
N TRP A 156 -8.77 15.86 10.60
CA TRP A 156 -9.94 15.93 9.67
C TRP A 156 -10.06 17.26 8.93
N HIS A 157 -9.56 18.35 9.54
CA HIS A 157 -9.43 19.63 8.85
C HIS A 157 -8.55 19.53 7.60
N ASN A 158 -7.71 18.50 7.52
CA ASN A 158 -6.71 18.27 6.49
C ASN A 158 -6.94 16.96 5.70
N TYR A 159 -7.74 16.00 6.20
CA TYR A 159 -7.98 14.70 5.56
C TYR A 159 -9.46 14.28 5.55
N ALA A 160 -9.90 13.76 4.41
CA ALA A 160 -11.05 12.90 4.31
C ALA A 160 -10.59 11.48 3.95
N VAL A 161 -11.11 10.48 4.64
CA VAL A 161 -10.86 9.05 4.33
C VAL A 161 -12.18 8.43 3.91
N LEU A 162 -12.21 7.84 2.73
CA LEU A 162 -13.35 7.12 2.19
C LEU A 162 -12.91 5.69 1.90
N SER A 163 -13.43 4.73 2.69
CA SER A 163 -13.27 3.31 2.42
C SER A 163 -14.42 2.82 1.54
N THR A 164 -14.13 1.98 0.55
CA THR A 164 -15.14 1.34 -0.29
C THR A 164 -15.84 0.24 0.50
N THR A 165 -16.79 0.56 1.38
CA THR A 165 -17.58 -0.48 2.05
C THR A 165 -18.25 -1.38 0.99
N LEU A 166 -17.82 -2.64 0.90
CA LEU A 166 -18.52 -3.74 0.23
C LEU A 166 -19.28 -4.55 1.28
#